data_AF-A0A183KX32-F1
#
_entry.id   AF-A0A183KX32-F1
#
_cell.length_a   1.000
_cell.length_b   1.000
_cell.length_c   1.000
_cell.angle_alpha   90.00
_cell.angle_beta   90.00
_cell.angle_gamma   90.00
#
_symmetry.space_group_name_H-M   'P 1'
#
loop_
_entity.id
_entity.type
_entity.pdbx_description
1 polymer ?
#
loop_
_entity_poly.entity_id
_entity_poly.type
_entity_poly.pdbx_seq_one_letter_code
_entity_poly.pdbx_strand_id
1 'polypeptide(L)'
;MELENIVANTVYIKAKRSGADGDKGRSRKWKTLLAFPHISNCLYLKNCLDLSYDFIVEQQPIGKRLFRLFCRSNNFISDVVDFVDSICFVFFISRTHLRCAFLTNVKRLGWKSTAGFSQTCGKRFHQLGNIDDNSVLNALEESNDAYPDKELFRSILKILEDFLRNSPFSEFLNSVYFNRYLQWKWLEKTPVTK
;
A
#
# COMPACT_ATOMS: atom_id res chain seq x y z
N MET A 1 49.24 7.42 -8.63
CA MET A 1 48.24 8.25 -7.91
C MET A 1 47.27 8.98 -8.85
N GLU A 2 47.72 9.74 -9.85
CA GLU A 2 46.79 10.46 -10.76
C GLU A 2 45.97 9.54 -11.69
N LEU A 3 46.60 8.53 -12.29
CA LEU A 3 45.93 7.58 -13.19
C LEU A 3 44.84 6.75 -12.49
N GLU A 4 45.10 6.26 -11.27
CA GLU A 4 44.12 5.49 -10.49
C GLU A 4 42.89 6.34 -10.14
N ASN A 5 43.09 7.61 -9.79
CA ASN A 5 42.02 8.56 -9.51
C ASN A 5 41.17 8.84 -10.77
N ILE A 6 41.80 9.01 -11.93
CA ILE A 6 41.10 9.23 -13.20
C ILE A 6 40.29 7.98 -13.59
N VAL A 7 40.85 6.78 -13.42
CA VAL A 7 40.16 5.51 -13.68
C VAL A 7 38.95 5.35 -12.75
N ALA A 8 39.13 5.55 -11.44
CA ALA A 8 38.05 5.46 -10.45
C ALA A 8 36.90 6.45 -10.74
N ASN A 9 37.23 7.70 -11.07
CA ASN A 9 36.23 8.72 -11.41
C ASN A 9 35.46 8.37 -12.68
N THR A 10 36.14 7.82 -13.69
CA THR A 10 35.51 7.41 -14.95
C THR A 10 34.55 6.24 -14.72
N VAL A 11 34.96 5.24 -13.92
CA VAL A 11 34.10 4.11 -13.54
C VAL A 11 32.86 4.58 -12.76
N TYR A 12 33.04 5.50 -11.81
CA TYR A 12 31.94 6.08 -11.04
C TYR A 12 30.92 6.82 -11.94
N ILE A 13 31.39 7.69 -12.84
CA ILE A 13 30.52 8.42 -13.76
C ILE A 13 29.74 7.46 -14.66
N LYS A 14 30.39 6.39 -15.14
CA LYS A 14 29.74 5.35 -15.93
C LYS A 14 28.64 4.65 -15.14
N ALA A 15 28.92 4.22 -13.90
CA ALA A 15 27.94 3.56 -13.04
C ALA A 15 26.73 4.46 -12.72
N LYS A 16 26.94 5.78 -12.53
CA LYS A 16 25.86 6.75 -12.30
C LYS A 16 24.96 6.94 -13.54
N ARG A 17 25.53 6.86 -14.74
CA ARG A 17 24.80 7.03 -16.01
C ARG A 17 24.05 5.77 -16.46
N SER A 18 24.43 4.58 -15.98
CA SER A 18 23.81 3.30 -16.33
C SER A 18 22.31 3.17 -15.97
N GLY A 19 21.68 4.18 -15.37
CA GLY A 19 20.22 4.21 -15.19
C GLY A 19 19.40 4.38 -16.48
N ALA A 20 19.99 4.87 -17.58
CA ALA A 20 19.30 5.16 -18.83
C ALA A 20 19.17 3.96 -19.79
N ASP A 21 20.15 3.05 -19.82
CA ASP A 21 20.24 1.94 -20.79
C ASP A 21 19.63 0.61 -20.31
N GLY A 22 18.63 0.66 -19.42
CA GLY A 22 17.82 -0.51 -19.03
C GLY A 22 18.45 -1.47 -18.01
N ASP A 23 19.78 -1.64 -18.01
CA ASP A 23 20.48 -2.37 -16.96
C ASP A 23 21.01 -1.40 -15.89
N LYS A 24 20.21 -1.22 -14.83
CA LYS A 24 20.45 -0.33 -13.68
C LYS A 24 21.64 -0.77 -12.80
N GLY A 25 22.71 -1.31 -13.40
CA GLY A 25 23.88 -1.86 -12.72
C GLY A 25 23.61 -3.17 -11.97
N ARG A 26 22.61 -3.96 -12.36
CA ARG A 26 22.29 -5.21 -11.67
C ARG A 26 23.30 -6.29 -12.06
N SER A 27 23.80 -7.04 -11.08
CA SER A 27 24.64 -8.20 -11.34
C SER A 27 23.91 -9.21 -12.24
N ARG A 28 24.59 -9.82 -13.21
CA ARG A 28 24.00 -10.88 -14.06
C ARG A 28 23.44 -12.07 -13.24
N LYS A 29 23.97 -12.29 -12.03
CA LYS A 29 23.55 -13.37 -11.11
C LYS A 29 22.58 -12.91 -10.02
N TRP A 30 22.00 -11.71 -10.13
CA TRP A 30 21.17 -11.12 -9.05
C TRP A 30 20.01 -12.03 -8.61
N LYS A 31 19.41 -12.80 -9.53
CA LYS A 31 18.33 -13.76 -9.20
C LYS A 31 18.81 -14.91 -8.31
N THR A 32 20.05 -15.36 -8.50
CA THR A 32 20.67 -16.40 -7.68
C THR A 32 21.07 -15.84 -6.31
N LEU A 33 21.61 -14.62 -6.28
CA LEU A 33 22.00 -13.94 -5.03
C LEU A 33 20.81 -13.63 -4.12
N LEU A 34 19.66 -13.25 -4.71
CA LEU A 34 18.43 -12.90 -4.00
C LEU A 34 17.36 -13.99 -4.19
N ALA A 35 17.77 -15.25 -4.32
CA ALA A 35 16.85 -16.36 -4.45
C ALA A 35 16.09 -16.57 -3.13
N PHE A 36 14.77 -16.77 -3.22
CA PHE A 36 13.98 -16.99 -2.01
C PHE A 36 14.30 -18.35 -1.38
N PRO A 37 14.44 -18.42 -0.05
CA PRO A 37 14.54 -19.68 0.66
C PRO A 37 13.21 -20.44 0.65
N HIS A 38 13.26 -21.74 0.95
CA HIS A 38 12.04 -22.52 1.20
C HIS A 38 11.26 -21.96 2.39
N ILE A 39 9.93 -22.04 2.36
CA ILE A 39 9.07 -21.40 3.37
C ILE A 39 9.33 -21.95 4.78
N SER A 40 9.65 -23.25 4.92
CA SER A 40 9.97 -23.86 6.22
C SER A 40 11.14 -23.15 6.92
N ASN A 41 12.11 -22.64 6.16
CA ASN A 41 13.27 -21.92 6.69
C ASN A 41 12.89 -20.51 7.16
N CYS A 42 11.68 -20.02 6.89
CA CYS A 42 11.24 -18.68 7.26
C CYS A 42 10.21 -18.69 8.40
N LEU A 43 9.61 -19.83 8.74
CA LEU A 43 8.50 -19.90 9.70
C LEU A 43 8.89 -19.39 11.10
N TYR A 44 10.15 -19.58 11.51
CA TYR A 44 10.65 -19.07 12.79
C TYR A 44 10.53 -17.55 12.91
N LEU A 45 10.52 -16.82 11.79
CA LEU A 45 10.41 -15.36 11.79
C LEU A 45 9.07 -14.89 12.34
N LYS A 46 8.01 -15.71 12.29
CA LYS A 46 6.72 -15.35 12.90
C LYS A 46 6.84 -15.11 14.41
N ASN A 47 7.78 -15.79 15.07
CA ASN A 47 7.98 -15.69 16.52
C ASN A 47 8.92 -14.54 16.90
N CYS A 48 9.65 -13.97 15.94
CA CYS A 48 10.65 -12.93 16.18
C CYS A 48 10.25 -11.56 15.63
N LEU A 49 9.21 -11.48 14.81
CA LEU A 49 8.75 -10.26 14.17
C LEU A 49 7.54 -9.70 14.91
N ASP A 50 7.42 -8.37 14.87
CA ASP A 50 6.17 -7.70 15.22
C ASP A 50 5.12 -8.02 14.13
N LEU A 51 4.01 -8.64 14.55
CA LEU A 51 2.90 -9.04 13.68
C LEU A 51 1.76 -8.02 13.66
N SER A 52 2.03 -6.76 14.06
CA SER A 52 1.05 -5.68 14.03
C SER A 52 0.84 -5.12 12.62
N TYR A 53 -0.39 -4.67 12.34
CA TYR A 53 -0.73 -4.02 11.08
C TYR A 53 0.13 -2.78 10.82
N ASP A 54 0.35 -1.95 11.85
CA ASP A 54 1.19 -0.75 11.75
C ASP A 54 2.61 -1.06 11.28
N PHE A 55 3.22 -2.11 11.84
CA PHE A 55 4.55 -2.52 11.46
C PHE A 55 4.58 -3.09 10.04
N ILE A 56 3.74 -4.09 9.74
CA ILE A 56 3.84 -4.82 8.47
C ILE A 56 3.28 -4.03 7.28
N VAL A 57 2.14 -3.35 7.46
CA VAL A 57 1.40 -2.73 6.35
C VAL A 57 1.69 -1.24 6.23
N GLU A 58 1.82 -0.50 7.33
CA GLU A 58 2.07 0.95 7.23
C GLU A 58 3.55 1.30 7.11
N GLN A 59 4.41 0.69 7.93
CA GLN A 59 5.84 1.04 7.96
C GLN A 59 6.66 0.32 6.89
N GLN A 60 6.32 -0.94 6.56
CA GLN A 60 7.14 -1.78 5.68
C GLN A 60 6.60 -1.76 4.24
N PRO A 61 7.32 -1.19 3.25
CA PRO A 61 6.79 -0.99 1.89
C PRO A 61 6.49 -2.30 1.16
N ILE A 62 7.30 -3.34 1.37
CA ILE A 62 7.08 -4.68 0.80
C ILE A 62 5.83 -5.32 1.43
N GLY A 63 5.67 -5.18 2.75
CA GLY A 63 4.50 -5.68 3.47
C GLY A 63 3.22 -4.99 2.98
N LYS A 64 3.24 -3.65 2.90
CA LYS A 64 2.16 -2.85 2.29
C LYS A 64 1.79 -3.36 0.90
N ARG A 65 2.78 -3.58 0.03
CA ARG A 65 2.55 -4.05 -1.34
C ARG A 65 1.94 -5.44 -1.38
N LEU A 66 2.42 -6.38 -0.56
CA LEU A 66 1.89 -7.74 -0.51
C LEU A 66 0.48 -7.79 0.08
N PHE A 67 0.20 -6.98 1.10
CA PHE A 67 -1.14 -6.83 1.65
C PHE A 67 -2.13 -6.31 0.60
N ARG A 68 -1.74 -5.31 -0.20
CA ARG A 68 -2.57 -4.85 -1.32
C ARG A 68 -2.82 -5.91 -2.38
N LEU A 69 -1.80 -6.72 -2.70
CA LEU A 69 -1.95 -7.83 -3.64
C LEU A 69 -2.91 -8.90 -3.09
N PHE A 70 -2.89 -9.16 -1.78
CA PHE A 70 -3.86 -10.00 -1.10
C PHE A 70 -5.28 -9.42 -1.18
N CYS A 71 -5.43 -8.13 -0.90
CA CYS A 71 -6.73 -7.45 -0.93
C CYS A 71 -7.41 -7.48 -2.31
N ARG A 72 -6.63 -7.54 -3.40
CA ARG A 72 -7.18 -7.68 -4.77
C ARG A 72 -7.97 -8.97 -5.00
N SER A 73 -7.77 -10.01 -4.18
CA SER A 73 -8.55 -11.24 -4.28
C SER A 73 -10.00 -11.06 -3.86
N ASN A 74 -10.31 -10.01 -3.08
CA ASN A 74 -11.66 -9.67 -2.66
C ASN A 74 -11.99 -8.25 -3.12
N ASN A 75 -12.88 -8.14 -4.11
CA ASN A 75 -13.28 -6.85 -4.69
C ASN A 75 -13.68 -5.83 -3.61
N PHE A 76 -14.39 -6.26 -2.56
CA PHE A 76 -14.82 -5.37 -1.50
C PHE A 76 -13.65 -4.79 -0.69
N ILE A 77 -12.68 -5.63 -0.29
CA ILE A 77 -11.50 -5.17 0.46
C ILE A 77 -10.60 -4.32 -0.45
N SER A 78 -10.48 -4.68 -1.72
CA SER A 78 -9.75 -3.87 -2.72
C SER A 78 -10.34 -2.47 -2.85
N ASP A 79 -11.66 -2.36 -2.90
CA ASP A 79 -12.39 -1.09 -2.97
C ASP A 79 -12.14 -0.22 -1.72
N VAL A 80 -12.16 -0.83 -0.53
CA VAL A 80 -11.81 -0.16 0.74
C VAL A 80 -10.38 0.40 0.70
N VAL A 81 -9.41 -0.41 0.27
CA VAL A 81 -7.99 0.00 0.23
C VAL A 81 -7.77 1.14 -0.77
N ASP A 82 -8.36 1.06 -1.96
CA ASP A 82 -8.28 2.12 -2.98
C ASP A 82 -8.91 3.43 -2.47
N PHE A 83 -9.96 3.34 -1.66
CA PHE A 83 -10.60 4.49 -1.06
C PHE A 83 -9.74 5.14 0.02
N VAL A 84 -9.21 4.36 0.96
CA VAL A 84 -8.28 4.83 2.00
C VAL A 84 -7.08 5.52 1.36
N ASP A 85 -6.50 4.92 0.32
CA ASP A 85 -5.41 5.53 -0.44
C ASP A 85 -5.80 6.85 -1.10
N SER A 86 -7.01 6.92 -1.67
CA SER A 86 -7.51 8.14 -2.30
C SER A 86 -7.66 9.26 -1.28
N ILE A 87 -8.18 8.97 -0.09
CA ILE A 87 -8.26 9.96 0.99
C ILE A 87 -6.85 10.35 1.45
N CYS A 88 -5.99 9.40 1.81
CA CYS A 88 -4.63 9.68 2.27
C CYS A 88 -3.84 10.53 1.26
N PHE A 89 -3.98 10.25 -0.02
CA PHE A 89 -3.32 11.01 -1.08
C PHE A 89 -3.80 12.47 -1.15
N VAL A 90 -5.10 12.72 -1.01
CA VAL A 90 -5.65 14.08 -0.96
C VAL A 90 -5.17 14.83 0.28
N PHE A 91 -5.15 14.17 1.43
CA PHE A 91 -4.86 14.78 2.72
C PHE A 91 -3.36 15.03 2.96
N PHE A 92 -2.49 14.15 2.48
CA PHE A 92 -1.04 14.21 2.77
C PHE A 92 -0.17 14.72 1.61
N ILE A 93 -0.61 14.58 0.35
CA ILE A 93 0.25 14.88 -0.82
C ILE A 93 -0.24 16.10 -1.61
N SER A 94 -1.55 16.32 -1.74
CA SER A 94 -2.06 17.25 -2.75
C SER A 94 -2.10 18.72 -2.30
N ARG A 95 -1.20 19.54 -2.87
CA ARG A 95 -1.51 20.93 -3.19
C ARG A 95 -2.27 20.93 -4.54
N THR A 96 -3.57 21.22 -4.44
CA THR A 96 -4.50 21.68 -5.48
C THR A 96 -4.84 20.79 -6.71
N HIS A 97 -3.96 19.98 -7.30
CA HIS A 97 -4.23 19.39 -8.64
C HIS A 97 -4.82 17.96 -8.71
N LEU A 98 -4.86 17.17 -7.63
CA LEU A 98 -5.43 15.80 -7.71
C LEU A 98 -6.79 15.63 -7.02
N ARG A 99 -7.44 16.73 -6.65
CA ARG A 99 -8.78 16.76 -6.05
C ARG A 99 -9.86 16.18 -6.98
N CYS A 100 -9.67 16.28 -8.30
CA CYS A 100 -10.57 15.66 -9.29
C CYS A 100 -10.49 14.12 -9.28
N ALA A 101 -9.32 13.54 -8.96
CA ALA A 101 -9.15 12.10 -8.87
C ALA A 101 -9.88 11.52 -7.64
N PHE A 102 -9.91 12.28 -6.53
CA PHE A 102 -10.68 11.92 -5.34
C PHE A 102 -12.17 11.78 -5.63
N LEU A 103 -12.79 12.84 -6.16
CA LEU A 103 -14.20 12.81 -6.55
C LEU A 103 -14.46 11.68 -7.55
N THR A 104 -13.56 11.45 -8.50
CA THR A 104 -13.71 10.35 -9.49
C THR A 104 -13.63 8.97 -8.84
N ASN A 105 -12.74 8.75 -7.88
CA ASN A 105 -12.60 7.48 -7.16
C ASN A 105 -13.77 7.22 -6.22
N VAL A 106 -14.19 8.24 -5.46
CA VAL A 106 -15.42 8.22 -4.64
C VAL A 106 -16.62 7.84 -5.52
N LYS A 107 -16.79 8.55 -6.63
CA LYS A 107 -17.85 8.30 -7.63
C LYS A 107 -17.78 6.89 -8.24
N ARG A 108 -16.58 6.36 -8.48
CA ARG A 108 -16.33 5.00 -9.03
C ARG A 108 -16.70 3.90 -8.04
N LEU A 109 -16.51 4.15 -6.74
CA LEU A 109 -16.89 3.25 -5.65
C LEU A 109 -18.41 3.22 -5.38
N GLY A 110 -19.21 3.88 -6.23
CA GLY A 110 -20.67 3.93 -6.12
C GLY A 110 -21.19 5.09 -5.29
N TRP A 111 -20.34 6.06 -4.92
CA TRP A 111 -20.76 7.22 -4.12
C TRP A 111 -21.18 8.36 -5.05
N LYS A 112 -22.28 8.15 -5.78
CA LYS A 112 -23.01 9.20 -6.51
C LYS A 112 -24.47 9.10 -6.16
N SER A 113 -25.00 10.18 -5.59
CA SER A 113 -26.35 10.70 -5.78
C SER A 113 -27.50 9.76 -5.40
N THR A 114 -28.39 10.31 -4.58
CA THR A 114 -29.63 9.78 -3.98
C THR A 114 -30.61 9.01 -4.88
N ALA A 115 -30.31 8.74 -6.15
CA ALA A 115 -31.20 8.04 -7.08
C ALA A 115 -30.67 6.68 -7.62
N GLY A 116 -29.45 6.26 -7.28
CA GLY A 116 -28.81 5.06 -7.85
C GLY A 116 -28.25 4.05 -6.84
N PHE A 117 -28.64 4.14 -5.55
CA PHE A 117 -28.03 3.40 -4.44
C PHE A 117 -28.34 1.87 -4.40
N SER A 118 -29.16 1.36 -5.30
CA SER A 118 -29.36 -0.09 -5.46
C SER A 118 -28.47 -0.56 -6.62
N GLN A 119 -27.47 -1.41 -6.44
CA GLN A 119 -27.75 -2.78 -6.00
C GLN A 119 -26.59 -3.55 -5.35
N THR A 120 -25.33 -3.09 -5.33
CA THR A 120 -24.21 -4.02 -4.99
C THR A 120 -23.12 -3.53 -4.03
N CYS A 121 -22.68 -2.26 -4.04
CA CYS A 121 -21.55 -1.83 -3.18
C CYS A 121 -21.97 -1.10 -1.89
N GLY A 122 -22.95 -0.19 -1.93
CA GLY A 122 -23.42 0.53 -0.73
C GLY A 122 -23.93 -0.39 0.39
N LYS A 123 -24.57 -1.51 0.02
CA LYS A 123 -25.06 -2.53 0.98
C LYS A 123 -23.95 -3.25 1.77
N ARG A 124 -22.70 -3.24 1.31
CA ARG A 124 -21.60 -3.95 1.97
C ARG A 124 -20.88 -3.11 3.03
N PHE A 125 -20.91 -1.78 2.91
CA PHE A 125 -20.23 -0.90 3.88
C PHE A 125 -21.00 -0.70 5.19
N HIS A 126 -22.34 -0.81 5.18
CA HIS A 126 -23.14 -0.92 6.41
C HIS A 126 -22.73 -2.10 7.31
N GLN A 127 -22.03 -3.11 6.77
CA GLN A 127 -21.55 -4.26 7.53
C GLN A 127 -20.22 -3.98 8.26
N LEU A 128 -19.54 -2.85 7.99
CA LEU A 128 -18.23 -2.52 8.54
C LEU A 128 -18.31 -1.61 9.78
N GLY A 129 -19.50 -1.10 10.11
CA GLY A 129 -19.76 -0.28 11.28
C GLY A 129 -20.92 0.70 11.03
N ASN A 130 -21.34 1.39 12.10
CA ASN A 130 -22.27 2.54 12.08
C ASN A 130 -21.63 3.74 11.35
N ILE A 131 -21.27 3.56 10.08
CA ILE A 131 -21.03 4.69 9.18
C ILE A 131 -22.44 5.17 8.83
N ASP A 132 -22.82 6.34 9.35
CA ASP A 132 -24.03 7.01 8.90
C ASP A 132 -23.79 7.47 7.46
N ASP A 133 -24.20 6.62 6.52
CA ASP A 133 -24.06 6.83 5.08
C ASP A 133 -24.55 8.22 4.66
N ASN A 134 -25.55 8.76 5.35
CA ASN A 134 -26.08 10.09 5.10
C ASN A 134 -25.07 11.19 5.43
N SER A 135 -24.34 11.08 6.54
CA SER A 135 -23.32 12.07 6.93
C SER A 135 -22.15 12.11 5.93
N VAL A 136 -21.75 10.95 5.40
CA VAL A 136 -20.67 10.83 4.43
C VAL A 136 -21.07 11.34 3.04
N LEU A 137 -22.28 10.99 2.61
CA LEU A 137 -22.85 11.47 1.36
C LEU A 137 -23.12 12.97 1.41
N ASN A 138 -23.67 13.49 2.52
CA ASN A 138 -23.89 14.92 2.72
C ASN A 138 -22.58 15.70 2.72
N ALA A 139 -21.52 15.20 3.37
CA ALA A 139 -20.22 15.89 3.36
C ALA A 139 -19.54 15.90 1.99
N LEU A 140 -19.91 14.97 1.10
CA LEU A 140 -19.44 14.93 -0.28
C LEU A 140 -20.30 15.77 -1.22
N GLU A 141 -21.60 15.84 -0.98
CA GLU A 141 -22.56 16.68 -1.72
C GLU A 141 -22.43 18.17 -1.31
N GLU A 142 -22.17 18.46 -0.04
CA GLU A 142 -21.88 19.81 0.48
C GLU A 142 -20.46 20.29 0.14
N SER A 143 -19.56 19.38 -0.26
CA SER A 143 -18.23 19.73 -0.78
C SER A 143 -18.30 20.32 -2.19
N ASN A 144 -19.01 21.44 -2.32
CA ASN A 144 -18.82 22.37 -3.43
C ASN A 144 -17.37 22.91 -3.36
N ASP A 145 -16.50 22.31 -4.16
CA ASP A 145 -15.22 22.77 -4.70
C ASP A 145 -14.08 23.30 -3.80
N ALA A 146 -14.27 23.58 -2.50
CA ALA A 146 -13.22 24.26 -1.73
C ALA A 146 -12.41 23.33 -0.78
N TYR A 147 -13.05 22.59 0.13
CA TYR A 147 -12.35 21.72 1.08
C TYR A 147 -13.33 20.74 1.75
N PRO A 148 -13.17 19.42 1.58
CA PRO A 148 -13.90 18.46 2.41
C PRO A 148 -13.55 18.65 3.89
N ASP A 149 -14.54 18.51 4.78
CA ASP A 149 -14.32 18.60 6.23
C ASP A 149 -13.32 17.53 6.68
N LYS A 150 -12.18 17.99 7.20
CA LYS A 150 -11.06 17.11 7.55
C LYS A 150 -11.41 16.17 8.69
N GLU A 151 -12.32 16.57 9.58
CA GLU A 151 -12.68 15.77 10.74
C GLU A 151 -13.56 14.58 10.36
N LEU A 152 -14.52 14.80 9.45
CA LEU A 152 -15.38 13.75 8.92
C LEU A 152 -14.61 12.67 8.15
N PHE A 153 -13.64 13.06 7.31
CA PHE A 153 -12.80 12.06 6.64
C PHE A 153 -11.84 11.33 7.58
N ARG A 154 -11.41 11.97 8.67
CA ARG A 154 -10.62 11.30 9.72
C ARG A 154 -11.43 10.24 10.44
N SER A 155 -12.71 10.50 10.75
CA SER A 155 -13.57 9.48 11.37
C SER A 155 -13.83 8.31 10.42
N ILE A 156 -14.08 8.57 9.13
CA ILE A 156 -14.27 7.52 8.13
C ILE A 156 -12.98 6.71 7.95
N LEU A 157 -11.83 7.37 7.79
CA LEU A 157 -10.53 6.71 7.68
C LEU A 157 -10.28 5.79 8.87
N LYS A 158 -10.57 6.25 10.08
CA LYS A 158 -10.39 5.45 11.29
C LYS A 158 -11.22 4.16 11.23
N ILE A 159 -12.49 4.23 10.87
CA ILE A 159 -13.36 3.05 10.77
C ILE A 159 -12.83 2.06 9.71
N LEU A 160 -12.40 2.58 8.56
CA LEU A 160 -11.90 1.73 7.47
C LEU A 160 -10.53 1.12 7.79
N GLU A 161 -9.63 1.88 8.40
CA GLU A 161 -8.35 1.36 8.89
C GLU A 161 -8.56 0.32 9.99
N ASP A 162 -9.47 0.57 10.94
CA ASP A 162 -9.84 -0.39 11.98
C ASP A 162 -10.41 -1.67 11.37
N PHE A 163 -11.25 -1.57 10.32
CA PHE A 163 -11.67 -2.75 9.57
C PHE A 163 -10.49 -3.51 8.96
N LEU A 164 -9.59 -2.83 8.24
CA LEU A 164 -8.44 -3.44 7.58
C LEU A 164 -7.48 -4.10 8.58
N ARG A 165 -7.31 -3.51 9.76
CA ARG A 165 -6.48 -4.01 10.87
C ARG A 165 -6.97 -5.31 11.49
N ASN A 166 -8.27 -5.62 11.33
CA ASN A 166 -8.91 -6.78 11.94
C ASN A 166 -8.97 -7.98 10.98
N SER A 167 -10.15 -8.35 10.48
CA SER A 167 -10.36 -9.58 9.69
C SER A 167 -9.43 -9.68 8.47
N PRO A 168 -9.32 -8.65 7.60
CA PRO A 168 -8.47 -8.72 6.41
C PRO A 168 -7.00 -8.95 6.76
N PHE A 169 -6.50 -8.31 7.81
CA PHE A 169 -5.11 -8.48 8.23
C PHE A 169 -4.86 -9.85 8.87
N SER A 170 -5.78 -10.36 9.69
CA SER A 170 -5.68 -11.72 10.25
C SER A 170 -5.67 -12.79 9.15
N GLU A 171 -6.53 -12.64 8.14
CA GLU A 171 -6.55 -13.52 6.96
C GLU A 171 -5.25 -13.39 6.14
N PHE A 172 -4.72 -12.17 6.00
CA PHE A 172 -3.45 -11.95 5.34
C PHE A 172 -2.30 -12.70 6.03
N LEU A 173 -2.21 -12.69 7.37
CA LEU A 173 -1.16 -13.41 8.13
C LEU A 173 -1.20 -14.93 7.93
N ASN A 174 -2.35 -15.48 7.52
CA ASN A 174 -2.54 -16.90 7.20
C ASN A 174 -2.41 -17.19 5.69
N SER A 175 -2.15 -16.18 4.87
CA SER A 175 -2.11 -16.31 3.41
C SER A 175 -0.71 -16.61 2.85
N VAL A 176 -0.68 -17.04 1.58
CA VAL A 176 0.57 -17.19 0.81
C VAL A 176 1.31 -15.87 0.59
N TYR A 177 0.62 -14.73 0.67
CA TYR A 177 1.24 -13.41 0.54
C TYR A 177 2.08 -13.09 1.77
N PHE A 178 1.63 -13.48 2.97
CA PHE A 178 2.44 -13.33 4.17
C PHE A 178 3.62 -14.31 4.18
N ASN A 179 3.45 -15.54 3.68
CA ASN A 179 4.58 -16.45 3.47
C ASN A 179 5.65 -15.82 2.56
N ARG A 180 5.24 -15.12 1.49
CA ARG A 180 6.16 -14.36 0.66
C ARG A 180 6.81 -13.18 1.40
N TYR A 181 6.08 -12.50 2.27
CA TYR A 181 6.66 -11.46 3.12
C TYR A 181 7.76 -12.02 4.03
N LEU A 182 7.56 -13.19 4.63
CA LEU A 182 8.58 -13.84 5.46
C LEU A 182 9.84 -14.19 4.66
N GLN A 183 9.71 -14.65 3.41
CA GLN A 183 10.86 -14.90 2.53
C GLN A 183 11.65 -13.61 2.25
N TRP A 184 10.96 -12.47 2.09
CA TRP A 184 11.63 -11.17 1.98
C TRP A 184 12.32 -10.76 3.26
N LYS A 185 11.68 -10.91 4.43
CA LYS A 185 12.30 -10.62 5.73
C LYS A 185 13.50 -11.51 6.02
N TRP A 186 13.49 -12.75 5.53
CA TRP A 186 14.65 -13.64 5.60
C TRP A 186 15.82 -13.09 4.78
N LEU A 187 15.57 -12.67 3.53
CA LEU A 187 16.60 -12.06 2.68
C LEU A 187 17.16 -10.78 3.31
N GLU A 188 16.31 -9.95 3.90
CA GLU A 188 16.74 -8.72 4.59
C GLU A 188 17.66 -8.99 5.80
N LYS A 189 17.51 -10.15 6.46
CA LYS A 189 18.37 -10.57 7.58
C LYS A 189 19.67 -11.24 7.14
N THR A 190 19.91 -11.42 5.85
CA THR A 190 21.16 -12.04 5.37
C THR A 190 22.36 -11.14 5.70
N PRO A 191 23.48 -11.71 6.18
CA PRO A 191 24.64 -10.91 6.55
C PRO A 191 25.24 -10.23 5.33
N VAL A 192 25.52 -8.93 5.45
CA VAL A 192 26.19 -8.15 4.41
C VAL A 192 27.69 -8.24 4.62
N THR A 193 28.40 -8.84 3.66
CA THR A 193 29.87 -8.90 3.64
C THR A 193 30.45 -7.69 2.89
N LYS A 194 31.68 -7.32 3.23
CA LYS A 194 32.44 -6.29 2.51
C LYS A 194 33.00 -6.83 1.20
#